data_AF-A0A3N5FJ30-F1
#
_entry.id   AF-A0A3N5FJ30-F1
#
_cell.length_a   1.000
_cell.length_b   1.000
_cell.length_c   1.000
_cell.angle_alpha   90.00
_cell.angle_beta   90.00
_cell.angle_gamma   90.00
#
_symmetry.space_group_name_H-M   'P 1'
#
loop_
_entity.id
_entity.type
_entity.pdbx_description
1 polymer ?
#
loop_
_entity_poly.entity_id
_entity_poly.type
_entity_poly.pdbx_seq_one_letter_code
_entity_poly.pdbx_strand_id
1 'polypeptide(L)'
;MPIAIPVARQKLIERIAASARQSRRRGDPLQAEDFVRQYYRGVAEEDLAQYASEDLAAAALAHMRFAAVRKPRRPLVRVYNTEEARDRWSSAHTIVEVAFDDMPFLVDSLGMVLTQAGLTIHLMVHPVLAVRRDRGRLTSLDAVDSVDARSRRESWQRIHIDRIDDSERLHELEESIQRTLRDVQLAVADWLAIRQRALDIAAEIEDAPAPVPANEAREVKTLIEWMTDNHFTFLGYREYRLRRGRTEDVLEPLPETGLGILRARRGARVQPTALTGALREHAREVELLTVTKANSISTVHRATYLDYIGLKTFDKSGRVSGERRFLGLFTSSVYNRSPREIPLLRHKIERVVDHFGLDPASHDAKAVVHVLETYPRDELFQANVGELIRIVRGVVNLYERQRVRVFLRRDAFGRFYSAMIYVPRDRYNTQVREKMETVVSTALNATAVESQVQLSESALARVHMIIR
;
A
#
# COMPACT_ATOMS: atom_id res chain seq x y z
N MET A 1 15.71 4.48 -25.59
CA MET A 1 15.32 3.74 -26.80
C MET A 1 14.19 2.81 -26.42
N PRO A 2 13.09 2.72 -27.18
CA PRO A 2 12.07 1.69 -26.89
C PRO A 2 12.76 0.33 -27.00
N ILE A 3 12.68 -0.47 -25.93
CA ILE A 3 13.24 -1.82 -25.91
C ILE A 3 12.54 -2.59 -27.04
N ALA A 4 13.31 -2.95 -28.07
CA ALA A 4 12.77 -3.70 -29.20
C ALA A 4 12.24 -5.04 -28.68
N ILE A 5 11.03 -5.40 -29.10
CA ILE A 5 10.42 -6.68 -28.73
C ILE A 5 11.32 -7.81 -29.26
N PRO A 6 11.70 -8.80 -28.44
CA PRO A 6 12.48 -9.93 -28.91
C PRO A 6 11.83 -10.62 -30.11
N VAL A 7 12.63 -11.03 -31.10
CA VAL A 7 12.13 -11.62 -32.36
C VAL A 7 11.27 -12.86 -32.12
N ALA A 8 11.64 -13.70 -31.13
CA ALA A 8 10.89 -14.90 -30.79
C ALA A 8 9.50 -14.57 -30.21
N ARG A 9 9.41 -13.60 -29.29
CA ARG A 9 8.13 -13.02 -28.84
C ARG A 9 7.31 -12.46 -30.00
N GLN A 10 7.92 -11.73 -30.93
CA GLN A 10 7.20 -11.18 -32.08
C GLN A 10 6.59 -12.29 -32.96
N LYS A 11 7.34 -13.39 -33.21
CA LYS A 11 6.82 -14.56 -33.93
C LYS A 11 5.66 -15.25 -33.20
N LEU A 12 5.68 -15.32 -31.87
CA LEU A 12 4.55 -15.82 -31.08
C LEU A 12 3.33 -14.92 -31.25
N ILE A 13 3.49 -13.61 -31.09
CA ILE A 13 2.40 -12.63 -31.24
C ILE A 13 1.77 -12.70 -32.64
N GLU A 14 2.57 -12.81 -33.71
CA GLU A 14 2.03 -12.92 -35.07
C GLU A 14 1.27 -14.23 -35.31
N ARG A 15 1.70 -15.34 -34.71
CA ARG A 15 0.93 -16.60 -34.76
C ARG A 15 -0.42 -16.46 -34.06
N ILE A 16 -0.45 -15.85 -32.88
CA ILE A 16 -1.70 -15.57 -32.15
C ILE A 16 -2.60 -14.63 -32.97
N ALA A 17 -2.04 -13.60 -33.61
CA ALA A 17 -2.78 -12.68 -34.46
C ALA A 17 -3.41 -13.41 -35.66
N ALA A 18 -2.67 -14.31 -36.32
CA ALA A 18 -3.18 -15.12 -37.41
C ALA A 18 -4.36 -16.03 -36.98
N SER A 19 -4.28 -16.68 -35.82
CA SER A 19 -5.40 -17.46 -35.26
C SER A 19 -6.60 -16.56 -34.92
N ALA A 20 -6.37 -15.33 -34.46
CA ALA A 20 -7.44 -14.37 -34.16
C ALA A 20 -8.24 -13.94 -35.39
N ARG A 21 -7.60 -13.82 -36.55
CA ARG A 21 -8.28 -13.52 -37.82
C ARG A 21 -9.33 -14.57 -38.17
N GLN A 22 -9.05 -15.84 -37.90
CA GLN A 22 -9.96 -16.96 -38.17
C GLN A 22 -11.14 -17.00 -37.19
N SER A 23 -10.92 -16.56 -35.95
CA SER A 23 -11.90 -16.57 -34.84
C SER A 23 -12.73 -15.27 -34.71
N ARG A 24 -12.57 -14.34 -35.65
CA ARG A 24 -13.32 -13.07 -35.68
C ARG A 24 -14.82 -13.32 -35.84
N ARG A 25 -15.64 -12.56 -35.11
CA ARG A 25 -17.10 -12.57 -35.25
C ARG A 25 -17.58 -11.30 -35.96
N ARG A 26 -18.70 -11.42 -36.69
CA ARG A 26 -19.39 -10.27 -37.27
C ARG A 26 -19.88 -9.36 -36.13
N GLY A 27 -19.49 -8.08 -36.15
CA GLY A 27 -19.82 -7.12 -35.10
C GLY A 27 -18.73 -6.90 -34.05
N ASP A 28 -17.58 -7.55 -34.17
CA ASP A 28 -16.40 -7.22 -33.33
C ASP A 28 -16.00 -5.75 -33.51
N PRO A 29 -15.71 -5.01 -32.41
CA PRO A 29 -15.53 -3.56 -32.46
C PRO A 29 -14.24 -3.13 -33.14
N LEU A 30 -13.23 -4.02 -33.23
CA LEU A 30 -11.90 -3.72 -33.75
C LEU A 30 -11.44 -4.82 -34.73
N GLN A 31 -10.37 -4.53 -35.47
CA GLN A 31 -9.64 -5.54 -36.25
C GLN A 31 -8.90 -6.49 -35.30
N ALA A 32 -9.12 -7.79 -35.48
CA ALA A 32 -8.67 -8.83 -34.57
C ALA A 32 -7.13 -8.87 -34.42
N GLU A 33 -6.41 -8.83 -35.53
CA GLU A 33 -4.94 -8.95 -35.56
C GLU A 33 -4.27 -7.77 -34.84
N ASP A 34 -4.68 -6.54 -35.15
CA ASP A 34 -4.09 -5.33 -34.57
C ASP A 34 -4.34 -5.24 -33.06
N PHE A 35 -5.55 -5.60 -32.62
CA PHE A 35 -5.86 -5.69 -31.21
C PHE A 35 -4.96 -6.71 -30.50
N VAL A 36 -4.82 -7.93 -31.04
CA VAL A 36 -3.99 -8.98 -30.45
C VAL A 36 -2.52 -8.59 -30.35
N ARG A 37 -1.98 -7.94 -31.39
CA ARG A 37 -0.60 -7.42 -31.39
C ARG A 37 -0.36 -6.45 -30.23
N GLN A 38 -1.29 -5.52 -30.01
CA GLN A 38 -1.19 -4.57 -28.89
C GLN A 38 -1.43 -5.24 -27.54
N TYR A 39 -2.38 -6.18 -27.48
CA TYR A 39 -2.80 -6.85 -26.26
C TYR A 39 -1.70 -7.69 -25.63
N TYR A 40 -0.91 -8.42 -26.44
CA TYR A 40 0.18 -9.27 -25.96
C TYR A 40 1.57 -8.63 -26.04
N ARG A 41 1.67 -7.35 -26.45
CA ARG A 41 2.95 -6.66 -26.67
C ARG A 41 3.91 -6.74 -25.49
N GLY A 42 3.37 -6.63 -24.27
CA GLY A 42 4.14 -6.61 -23.03
C GLY A 42 4.32 -7.96 -22.34
N VAL A 43 3.70 -9.03 -22.83
CA VAL A 43 3.71 -10.35 -22.17
C VAL A 43 5.02 -11.07 -22.41
N ALA A 44 5.51 -11.81 -21.41
CA ALA A 44 6.76 -12.56 -21.51
C ALA A 44 6.67 -13.66 -22.57
N GLU A 45 7.82 -14.06 -23.12
CA GLU A 45 7.85 -15.08 -24.15
C GLU A 45 7.46 -16.45 -23.59
N GLU A 46 7.97 -16.73 -22.40
CA GLU A 46 7.76 -17.94 -21.63
C GLU A 46 6.28 -18.13 -21.28
N ASP A 47 5.57 -17.04 -20.99
CA ASP A 47 4.13 -17.04 -20.72
C ASP A 47 3.32 -17.31 -21.99
N LEU A 48 3.67 -16.66 -23.11
CA LEU A 48 2.97 -16.89 -24.39
C LEU A 48 3.18 -18.30 -24.92
N ALA A 49 4.36 -18.88 -24.72
CA ALA A 49 4.71 -20.20 -25.21
C ALA A 49 4.00 -21.36 -24.48
N GLN A 50 3.47 -21.11 -23.27
CA GLN A 50 2.76 -22.12 -22.48
C GLN A 50 1.34 -22.42 -22.96
N TYR A 51 0.77 -21.59 -23.82
CA TYR A 51 -0.62 -21.70 -24.27
C TYR A 51 -0.72 -21.83 -25.80
N ALA A 52 -1.77 -22.51 -26.27
CA ALA A 52 -2.06 -22.58 -27.70
C ALA A 52 -2.38 -21.18 -28.25
N SER A 53 -1.95 -20.92 -29.50
CA SER A 53 -2.17 -19.62 -30.14
C SER A 53 -3.66 -19.33 -30.35
N GLU A 54 -4.44 -20.38 -30.58
CA GLU A 54 -5.90 -20.36 -30.74
C GLU A 54 -6.59 -19.94 -29.45
N ASP A 55 -6.18 -20.48 -28.30
CA ASP A 55 -6.76 -20.15 -26.99
C ASP A 55 -6.44 -18.71 -26.60
N LEU A 56 -5.18 -18.28 -26.78
CA LEU A 56 -4.78 -16.89 -26.54
C LEU A 56 -5.54 -15.92 -27.46
N ALA A 57 -5.74 -16.28 -28.72
CA ALA A 57 -6.53 -15.48 -29.65
C ALA A 57 -8.00 -15.39 -29.20
N ALA A 58 -8.63 -16.54 -28.89
CA ALA A 58 -10.02 -16.61 -28.43
C ALA A 58 -10.24 -15.79 -27.14
N ALA A 59 -9.33 -15.93 -26.17
CA ALA A 59 -9.37 -15.20 -24.91
C ALA A 59 -9.21 -13.68 -25.11
N ALA A 60 -8.31 -13.23 -25.98
CA ALA A 60 -8.15 -11.80 -26.27
C ALA A 60 -9.42 -11.21 -26.92
N LEU A 61 -9.98 -11.90 -27.91
CA LEU A 61 -11.21 -11.46 -28.57
C LEU A 61 -12.43 -11.50 -27.63
N ALA A 62 -12.48 -12.45 -26.69
CA ALA A 62 -13.50 -12.48 -25.65
C ALA A 62 -13.42 -11.24 -24.74
N HIS A 63 -12.23 -10.87 -24.29
CA HIS A 63 -12.01 -9.66 -23.50
C HIS A 63 -12.39 -8.39 -24.28
N MET A 64 -12.02 -8.30 -25.57
CA MET A 64 -12.43 -7.21 -26.47
C MET A 64 -13.95 -7.03 -26.52
N ARG A 65 -14.70 -8.13 -26.64
CA ARG A 65 -16.17 -8.11 -26.67
C ARG A 65 -16.76 -7.72 -25.31
N PHE A 66 -16.19 -8.24 -24.22
CA PHE A 66 -16.61 -7.88 -22.86
C PHE A 66 -16.47 -6.37 -22.61
N ALA A 67 -15.34 -5.79 -23.02
CA ALA A 67 -15.06 -4.37 -22.87
C ALA A 67 -15.55 -3.50 -24.04
N ALA A 68 -16.38 -4.05 -24.94
CA ALA A 68 -16.90 -3.33 -26.10
C ALA A 68 -17.73 -2.11 -25.72
N VAL A 69 -18.44 -2.16 -24.59
CA VAL A 69 -19.22 -1.02 -24.06
C VAL A 69 -18.84 -0.75 -22.62
N ARG A 70 -18.25 0.42 -22.35
CA ARG A 70 -17.83 0.83 -21.01
C ARG A 70 -18.22 2.29 -20.76
N LYS A 71 -18.75 2.57 -19.57
CA LYS A 71 -18.94 3.95 -19.10
C LYS A 71 -17.61 4.49 -18.55
N PRO A 72 -17.24 5.76 -18.86
CA PRO A 72 -16.05 6.38 -18.27
C PRO A 72 -16.08 6.30 -16.73
N ARG A 73 -14.91 6.13 -16.12
CA ARG A 73 -14.73 6.04 -14.65
C ARG A 73 -15.49 4.90 -13.99
N ARG A 74 -15.99 3.92 -14.74
CA ARG A 74 -16.53 2.67 -14.20
C ARG A 74 -15.62 1.52 -14.64
N PRO A 75 -15.07 0.74 -13.68
CA PRO A 75 -14.36 -0.48 -14.03
C PRO A 75 -15.38 -1.51 -14.55
N LEU A 76 -14.99 -2.26 -15.57
CA LEU A 76 -15.62 -3.53 -15.91
C LEU A 76 -14.78 -4.62 -15.28
N VAL A 77 -15.42 -5.52 -14.54
CA VAL A 77 -14.78 -6.67 -13.89
C VAL A 77 -15.68 -7.87 -14.15
N ARG A 78 -15.07 -9.01 -14.45
CA ARG A 78 -15.74 -10.31 -14.39
C ARG A 78 -14.77 -11.38 -13.89
N VAL A 79 -15.28 -12.32 -13.11
CA VAL A 79 -14.54 -13.49 -12.64
C VAL A 79 -15.32 -14.73 -13.05
N TYR A 80 -14.73 -15.62 -13.82
CA TYR A 80 -15.47 -16.75 -14.42
C TYR A 80 -14.58 -17.93 -14.79
N ASN A 81 -15.21 -19.11 -14.91
CA ASN A 81 -14.61 -20.29 -15.51
C ASN A 81 -15.04 -20.40 -16.98
N THR A 82 -14.10 -20.67 -17.87
CA THR A 82 -14.38 -20.84 -19.30
C THR A 82 -15.12 -22.14 -19.57
N GLU A 83 -16.06 -22.11 -20.52
CA GLU A 83 -16.73 -23.31 -21.04
C GLU A 83 -16.56 -23.37 -22.55
N GLU A 84 -16.02 -24.46 -23.09
CA GLU A 84 -15.69 -24.58 -24.52
C GLU A 84 -16.89 -24.31 -25.43
N ALA A 85 -18.07 -24.81 -25.07
CA ALA A 85 -19.31 -24.60 -25.82
C ALA A 85 -19.72 -23.11 -25.94
N ARG A 86 -19.42 -22.31 -24.91
CA ARG A 86 -19.80 -20.88 -24.83
C ARG A 86 -18.67 -19.98 -25.34
N ASP A 87 -17.46 -20.25 -24.89
CA ASP A 87 -16.30 -19.37 -25.01
C ASP A 87 -15.40 -19.75 -26.20
N ARG A 88 -15.53 -20.98 -26.74
CA ARG A 88 -14.70 -21.57 -27.81
C ARG A 88 -13.24 -21.80 -27.44
N TRP A 89 -12.95 -21.79 -26.14
CA TRP A 89 -11.69 -22.20 -25.54
C TRP A 89 -12.00 -22.67 -24.12
N SER A 90 -11.11 -23.48 -23.56
CA SER A 90 -11.21 -23.93 -22.17
C SER A 90 -9.89 -23.67 -21.44
N SER A 91 -10.00 -23.49 -20.13
CA SER A 91 -8.88 -23.31 -19.22
C SER A 91 -9.09 -24.16 -17.98
N ALA A 92 -8.00 -24.70 -17.46
CA ALA A 92 -7.99 -25.30 -16.12
C ALA A 92 -8.10 -24.24 -15.01
N HIS A 93 -8.01 -22.95 -15.35
CA HIS A 93 -7.96 -21.83 -14.42
C HIS A 93 -9.27 -21.06 -14.35
N THR A 94 -9.47 -20.34 -13.25
CA THR A 94 -10.46 -19.25 -13.19
C THR A 94 -9.85 -18.00 -13.82
N ILE A 95 -10.66 -17.27 -14.59
CA ILE A 95 -10.25 -16.09 -15.35
C ILE A 95 -10.81 -14.84 -14.69
N VAL A 96 -9.92 -13.89 -14.40
CA VAL A 96 -10.28 -12.53 -14.00
C VAL A 96 -10.02 -11.60 -15.18
N GLU A 97 -11.03 -10.84 -15.58
CA GLU A 97 -10.88 -9.80 -16.60
C GLU A 97 -11.32 -8.44 -16.09
N VAL A 98 -10.48 -7.44 -16.33
CA VAL A 98 -10.68 -6.05 -15.95
C VAL A 98 -10.43 -5.15 -17.15
N ALA A 99 -11.33 -4.20 -17.38
CA ALA A 99 -11.08 -3.07 -18.27
C ALA A 99 -11.44 -1.76 -17.56
N PHE A 100 -10.46 -0.87 -17.42
CA PHE A 100 -10.64 0.37 -16.68
C PHE A 100 -9.83 1.53 -17.26
N ASP A 101 -10.11 2.76 -16.82
CA ASP A 101 -9.28 3.91 -17.16
C ASP A 101 -7.87 3.70 -16.58
N ASP A 102 -6.84 3.97 -17.38
CA ASP A 102 -5.46 3.78 -16.96
C ASP A 102 -5.08 4.79 -15.86
N MET A 103 -4.48 4.29 -14.78
CA MET A 103 -3.99 5.07 -13.65
C MET A 103 -2.98 4.27 -12.82
N PRO A 104 -2.18 4.93 -11.97
CA PRO A 104 -1.25 4.23 -11.07
C PRO A 104 -1.97 3.23 -10.15
N PHE A 105 -1.21 2.24 -9.67
CA PHE A 105 -1.59 1.25 -8.66
C PHE A 105 -2.57 0.14 -9.08
N LEU A 106 -3.01 0.07 -10.34
CA LEU A 106 -4.02 -0.90 -10.74
C LEU A 106 -3.55 -2.37 -10.69
N VAL A 107 -2.35 -2.65 -11.19
CA VAL A 107 -1.85 -4.03 -11.35
C VAL A 107 -1.44 -4.64 -10.01
N ASP A 108 -0.68 -3.88 -9.24
CA ASP A 108 -0.23 -4.18 -7.88
C ASP A 108 -1.42 -4.32 -6.92
N SER A 109 -2.41 -3.42 -6.96
CA SER A 109 -3.63 -3.60 -6.16
C SER A 109 -4.43 -4.84 -6.54
N LEU A 110 -4.51 -5.20 -7.82
CA LEU A 110 -5.21 -6.42 -8.22
C LEU A 110 -4.48 -7.67 -7.74
N GLY A 111 -3.15 -7.70 -7.89
CA GLY A 111 -2.30 -8.77 -7.34
C GLY A 111 -2.51 -8.97 -5.84
N MET A 112 -2.59 -7.88 -5.07
CA MET A 112 -2.84 -7.93 -3.62
C MET A 112 -4.16 -8.64 -3.28
N VAL A 113 -5.25 -8.30 -3.97
CA VAL A 113 -6.57 -8.90 -3.72
C VAL A 113 -6.51 -10.41 -3.96
N LEU A 114 -5.84 -10.84 -5.03
CA LEU A 114 -5.68 -12.24 -5.37
C LEU A 114 -4.84 -12.99 -4.33
N THR A 115 -3.71 -12.41 -3.91
CA THR A 115 -2.86 -13.00 -2.86
C THR A 115 -3.58 -13.10 -1.52
N GLN A 116 -4.35 -12.08 -1.13
CA GLN A 116 -5.17 -12.12 0.10
C GLN A 116 -6.25 -13.20 0.07
N ALA A 117 -6.79 -13.49 -1.11
CA ALA A 117 -7.72 -14.60 -1.31
C ALA A 117 -7.03 -15.99 -1.33
N GLY A 118 -5.71 -16.04 -1.17
CA GLY A 118 -4.92 -17.28 -1.20
C GLY A 118 -4.79 -17.88 -2.60
N LEU A 119 -4.88 -17.05 -3.65
CA LEU A 119 -4.88 -17.49 -5.04
C LEU A 119 -3.53 -17.21 -5.71
N THR A 120 -2.99 -18.22 -6.37
CA THR A 120 -1.78 -18.14 -7.19
C THR A 120 -2.13 -17.55 -8.55
N ILE A 121 -1.25 -16.68 -9.08
CA ILE A 121 -1.36 -16.12 -10.43
C ILE A 121 -0.52 -16.97 -11.38
N HIS A 122 -1.16 -17.55 -12.39
CA HIS A 122 -0.54 -18.41 -13.40
C HIS A 122 -0.19 -17.68 -14.69
N LEU A 123 -0.97 -16.66 -15.06
CA LEU A 123 -0.71 -15.77 -16.19
C LEU A 123 -1.27 -14.40 -15.87
N MET A 124 -0.53 -13.34 -16.22
CA MET A 124 -1.00 -11.96 -16.14
C MET A 124 -0.75 -11.22 -17.45
N VAL A 125 -1.82 -10.83 -18.12
CA VAL A 125 -1.78 -10.02 -19.34
C VAL A 125 -2.38 -8.66 -19.03
N HIS A 126 -1.56 -7.60 -18.99
CA HIS A 126 -2.00 -6.29 -18.50
C HIS A 126 -1.67 -5.10 -19.44
N PRO A 127 -2.05 -5.15 -20.73
CA PRO A 127 -1.76 -4.06 -21.66
C PRO A 127 -2.42 -2.73 -21.28
N VAL A 128 -1.70 -1.63 -21.52
CA VAL A 128 -2.29 -0.29 -21.58
C VAL A 128 -2.60 0.02 -23.04
N LEU A 129 -3.88 0.19 -23.35
CA LEU A 129 -4.38 0.42 -24.71
C LEU A 129 -4.83 1.87 -24.86
N ALA A 130 -4.42 2.51 -25.95
CA ALA A 130 -4.95 3.81 -26.36
C ALA A 130 -6.23 3.57 -27.17
N VAL A 131 -7.39 3.88 -26.60
CA VAL A 131 -8.69 3.55 -27.19
C VAL A 131 -9.50 4.81 -27.51
N ARG A 132 -10.30 4.74 -28.57
CA ARG A 132 -11.41 5.69 -28.81
C ARG A 132 -12.74 5.01 -28.56
N ARG A 133 -13.64 5.74 -27.89
CA ARG A 133 -15.00 5.30 -27.61
C ARG A 133 -16.02 6.36 -28.03
N ASP A 134 -17.10 5.95 -28.69
CA ASP A 134 -18.28 6.77 -28.94
C ASP A 134 -19.43 6.31 -28.04
N ARG A 135 -19.95 7.20 -27.20
CA ARG A 135 -21.00 6.89 -26.20
C ARG A 135 -20.71 5.61 -25.38
N GLY A 136 -19.43 5.37 -25.08
CA GLY A 136 -18.93 4.19 -24.36
C GLY A 136 -18.63 2.97 -25.21
N ARG A 137 -19.06 2.93 -26.49
CA ARG A 137 -18.75 1.86 -27.44
C ARG A 137 -17.34 2.02 -27.98
N LEU A 138 -16.54 0.97 -27.93
CA LEU A 138 -15.19 0.90 -28.50
C LEU A 138 -15.24 1.01 -30.03
N THR A 139 -14.48 1.94 -30.61
CA THR A 139 -14.51 2.22 -32.07
C THR A 139 -13.16 2.08 -32.75
N SER A 140 -12.05 2.39 -32.07
CA SER A 140 -10.70 2.20 -32.63
C SER A 140 -9.64 2.08 -31.54
N LEU A 141 -8.48 1.55 -31.91
CA LEU A 141 -7.23 1.69 -31.15
C LEU A 141 -6.32 2.70 -31.85
N ASP A 142 -5.58 3.45 -31.06
CA ASP A 142 -4.45 4.24 -31.54
C ASP A 142 -3.14 3.50 -31.31
N ALA A 143 -2.07 3.96 -31.98
CA ALA A 143 -0.74 3.57 -31.54
C ALA A 143 -0.51 4.16 -30.14
N VAL A 144 0.12 3.37 -29.26
CA VAL A 144 0.37 3.73 -27.86
C VAL A 144 1.12 5.07 -27.74
N ASP A 145 1.95 5.41 -28.73
CA ASP A 145 2.78 6.62 -28.78
C ASP A 145 2.10 7.83 -29.46
N SER A 146 0.88 7.65 -30.00
CA SER A 146 0.13 8.68 -30.75
C SER A 146 -1.22 8.99 -30.09
N VAL A 147 -1.19 9.36 -28.80
CA VAL A 147 -2.40 9.70 -28.04
C VAL A 147 -2.80 11.14 -28.39
N ASP A 148 -3.84 11.32 -29.20
CA ASP A 148 -4.50 12.62 -29.39
C ASP A 148 -5.46 12.94 -28.22
N ALA A 149 -6.03 14.15 -28.20
CA ALA A 149 -6.97 14.56 -27.14
C ALA A 149 -8.28 13.74 -27.07
N ARG A 150 -8.60 12.94 -28.10
CA ARG A 150 -9.79 12.07 -28.15
C ARG A 150 -9.49 10.64 -27.71
N SER A 151 -8.22 10.25 -27.70
CA SER A 151 -7.75 8.94 -27.26
C SER A 151 -7.64 8.88 -25.74
N ARG A 152 -8.07 7.77 -25.14
CA ARG A 152 -7.97 7.53 -23.70
C ARG A 152 -7.14 6.28 -23.48
N ARG A 153 -6.26 6.33 -22.48
CA ARG A 153 -5.56 5.12 -22.03
C ARG A 153 -6.48 4.31 -21.14
N GLU A 154 -6.57 3.02 -21.44
CA GLU A 154 -7.25 2.05 -20.61
C GLU A 154 -6.28 0.95 -20.20
N SER A 155 -6.29 0.58 -18.93
CA SER A 155 -5.60 -0.60 -18.42
C SER A 155 -6.55 -1.79 -18.56
N TRP A 156 -6.16 -2.75 -19.37
CA TRP A 156 -6.89 -3.99 -19.58
C TRP A 156 -6.08 -5.11 -18.96
N GLN A 157 -6.69 -5.93 -18.11
CA GLN A 157 -6.00 -6.97 -17.37
C GLN A 157 -6.76 -8.28 -17.50
N ARG A 158 -6.08 -9.35 -17.91
CA ARG A 158 -6.59 -10.71 -17.84
C ARG A 158 -5.63 -11.55 -17.03
N ILE A 159 -6.16 -12.22 -16.01
CA ILE A 159 -5.38 -12.98 -15.05
C ILE A 159 -5.94 -14.40 -14.98
N HIS A 160 -5.05 -15.38 -15.09
CA HIS A 160 -5.38 -16.78 -14.84
C HIS A 160 -4.96 -17.09 -13.39
N ILE A 161 -5.90 -17.60 -12.60
CA ILE A 161 -5.69 -17.91 -11.18
C ILE A 161 -6.03 -19.37 -10.88
N ASP A 162 -5.75 -19.80 -9.66
CA ASP A 162 -6.24 -21.10 -9.16
C ASP A 162 -7.75 -21.25 -9.42
N ARG A 163 -8.16 -22.47 -9.78
CA ARG A 163 -9.55 -22.75 -10.11
C ARG A 163 -10.44 -22.62 -8.87
N ILE A 164 -11.52 -21.88 -9.03
CA ILE A 164 -12.58 -21.72 -8.04
C ILE A 164 -13.86 -22.32 -8.65
N ASP A 165 -14.30 -23.46 -8.12
CA ASP A 165 -15.54 -24.11 -8.59
C ASP A 165 -16.81 -23.57 -7.90
N ASP A 166 -16.64 -22.88 -6.77
CA ASP A 166 -17.73 -22.28 -6.00
C ASP A 166 -18.15 -20.92 -6.57
N SER A 167 -19.40 -20.81 -7.01
CA SER A 167 -19.98 -19.58 -7.56
C SER A 167 -20.07 -18.43 -6.55
N GLU A 168 -20.26 -18.70 -5.27
CA GLU A 168 -20.31 -17.65 -4.24
C GLU A 168 -18.92 -17.03 -4.08
N ARG A 169 -17.87 -17.87 -3.99
CA ARG A 169 -16.48 -17.40 -3.94
C ARG A 169 -16.06 -16.62 -5.18
N LEU A 170 -16.53 -17.00 -6.38
CA LEU A 170 -16.30 -16.21 -7.60
C LEU A 170 -16.91 -14.81 -7.49
N HIS A 171 -18.14 -14.72 -6.97
CA HIS A 171 -18.84 -13.45 -6.78
C HIS A 171 -18.16 -12.57 -5.73
N GLU A 172 -17.78 -13.14 -4.58
CA GLU A 172 -17.05 -12.45 -3.51
C GLU A 172 -15.71 -11.88 -4.02
N LEU A 173 -14.99 -12.64 -4.85
CA LEU A 173 -13.75 -12.19 -5.45
C LEU A 173 -14.00 -11.02 -6.41
N GLU A 174 -15.01 -11.13 -7.27
CA GLU A 174 -15.41 -10.04 -8.18
C GLU A 174 -15.73 -8.75 -7.39
N GLU A 175 -16.55 -8.84 -6.34
CA GLU A 175 -16.91 -7.70 -5.50
C GLU A 175 -15.68 -7.09 -4.81
N SER A 176 -14.75 -7.93 -4.35
CA SER A 176 -13.50 -7.49 -3.71
C SER A 176 -12.58 -6.76 -4.67
N ILE A 177 -12.46 -7.25 -5.92
CA ILE A 177 -11.74 -6.56 -6.99
C ILE A 177 -12.42 -5.21 -7.29
N GLN A 178 -13.74 -5.19 -7.46
CA GLN A 178 -14.47 -3.96 -7.72
C GLN A 178 -14.33 -2.92 -6.59
N ARG A 179 -14.35 -3.35 -5.32
CA ARG A 179 -14.11 -2.47 -4.16
C ARG A 179 -12.70 -1.87 -4.22
N THR A 180 -11.70 -2.70 -4.50
CA THR A 180 -10.30 -2.28 -4.58
C THR A 180 -10.08 -1.27 -5.70
N LEU A 181 -10.59 -1.52 -6.91
CA LEU A 181 -10.48 -0.59 -8.04
C LEU A 181 -11.19 0.75 -7.76
N ARG A 182 -12.27 0.76 -6.98
CA ARG A 182 -12.91 2.00 -6.52
C ARG A 182 -12.03 2.77 -5.54
N ASP A 183 -11.38 2.10 -4.60
CA ASP A 183 -10.47 2.74 -3.66
C ASP A 183 -9.25 3.34 -4.39
N VAL A 184 -8.66 2.62 -5.35
CA VAL A 184 -7.59 3.15 -6.24
C VAL A 184 -8.07 4.41 -6.96
N GLN A 185 -9.25 4.36 -7.59
CA GLN A 185 -9.82 5.51 -8.29
C GLN A 185 -10.01 6.72 -7.37
N LEU A 186 -10.54 6.52 -6.17
CA LEU A 186 -10.76 7.61 -5.22
C LEU A 186 -9.43 8.22 -4.75
N ALA A 187 -8.45 7.39 -4.41
CA ALA A 187 -7.13 7.83 -3.98
C ALA A 187 -6.42 8.63 -5.08
N VAL A 188 -6.42 8.14 -6.32
CA VAL A 188 -5.78 8.83 -7.46
C VAL A 188 -6.52 10.11 -7.82
N ALA A 189 -7.85 10.10 -7.86
CA ALA A 189 -8.64 11.28 -8.24
C ALA A 189 -8.46 12.45 -7.27
N ASP A 190 -8.31 12.16 -5.97
CA ASP A 190 -8.18 13.18 -4.93
C ASP A 190 -6.72 13.45 -4.53
N TRP A 191 -5.74 12.77 -5.10
CA TRP A 191 -4.32 12.88 -4.70
C TRP A 191 -3.83 14.33 -4.66
N LEU A 192 -4.12 15.13 -5.70
CA LEU A 192 -3.75 16.55 -5.74
C LEU A 192 -4.42 17.35 -4.62
N ALA A 193 -5.69 17.10 -4.34
CA ALA A 193 -6.43 17.79 -3.28
C ALA A 193 -5.91 17.42 -1.89
N ILE A 194 -5.57 16.14 -1.67
CA ILE A 194 -4.97 15.67 -0.41
C ILE A 194 -3.58 16.30 -0.23
N ARG A 195 -2.76 16.32 -1.29
CA ARG A 195 -1.45 16.97 -1.28
C ARG A 195 -1.56 18.46 -0.98
N GLN A 196 -2.50 19.16 -1.61
CA GLN A 196 -2.74 20.57 -1.34
C GLN A 196 -3.14 20.79 0.12
N ARG A 197 -4.02 19.94 0.68
CA ARG A 197 -4.43 20.05 2.08
C ARG A 197 -3.25 19.86 3.05
N ALA A 198 -2.30 19.00 2.72
CA ALA A 198 -1.07 18.85 3.50
C ALA A 198 -0.22 20.14 3.46
N LEU A 199 -0.04 20.74 2.29
CA LEU A 199 0.68 22.02 2.14
C LEU A 199 -0.03 23.17 2.87
N ASP A 200 -1.36 23.24 2.81
CA ASP A 200 -2.14 24.26 3.53
C ASP A 200 -1.92 24.13 5.04
N ILE A 201 -1.93 22.91 5.58
CA ILE A 201 -1.65 22.67 7.01
C ILE A 201 -0.22 23.07 7.37
N ALA A 202 0.76 22.80 6.50
CA ALA A 202 2.14 23.21 6.72
C ALA A 202 2.29 24.74 6.80
N ALA A 203 1.58 25.48 5.95
CA ALA A 203 1.51 26.94 6.00
C ALA A 203 0.79 27.45 7.26
N GLU A 204 -0.33 26.82 7.64
CA GLU A 204 -1.06 27.19 8.87
C GLU A 204 -0.19 27.04 10.14
N ILE A 205 0.70 26.04 10.20
CA ILE A 205 1.64 25.85 11.32
C ILE A 205 2.67 27.00 11.41
N GLU A 206 3.02 27.62 10.28
CA GLU A 206 3.93 28.77 10.23
C GLU A 206 3.24 30.06 10.70
N ASP A 207 1.99 30.27 10.28
CA ASP A 207 1.23 31.50 10.55
C ASP A 207 0.61 31.53 11.96
N ALA A 208 0.27 30.36 12.52
CA ALA A 208 -0.42 30.26 13.80
C ALA A 208 0.37 29.37 14.78
N PRO A 209 1.07 29.95 15.76
CA PRO A 209 1.82 29.18 16.75
C PRO A 209 0.91 28.19 17.48
N ALA A 210 1.18 26.90 17.30
CA ALA A 210 0.57 25.85 18.09
C ALA A 210 1.08 25.92 19.55
N PRO A 211 0.35 25.38 20.54
CA PRO A 211 0.78 25.33 21.94
C PRO A 211 1.90 24.29 22.19
N VAL A 212 2.84 24.16 21.24
CA VAL A 212 4.01 23.29 21.28
C VAL A 212 5.29 24.12 21.03
N PRO A 213 6.47 23.62 21.41
CA PRO A 213 7.73 24.32 21.13
C PRO A 213 7.92 24.68 19.64
N ALA A 214 8.43 25.88 19.35
CA ALA A 214 8.57 26.38 17.98
C ALA A 214 9.53 25.55 17.09
N ASN A 215 10.50 24.85 17.68
CA ASN A 215 11.34 23.89 16.96
C ASN A 215 10.55 22.64 16.56
N GLU A 216 9.67 22.14 17.43
CA GLU A 216 8.79 21.01 17.12
C GLU A 216 7.82 21.35 15.99
N ALA A 217 7.16 22.51 16.08
CA ALA A 217 6.26 22.99 15.03
C ALA A 217 6.94 23.10 13.66
N ARG A 218 8.14 23.71 13.60
CA ARG A 218 8.94 23.81 12.36
C ARG A 218 9.33 22.45 11.80
N GLU A 219 9.65 21.50 12.66
CA GLU A 219 10.04 20.16 12.21
C GLU A 219 8.85 19.36 11.69
N VAL A 220 7.67 19.50 12.31
CA VAL A 220 6.42 18.94 11.79
C VAL A 220 6.08 19.53 10.43
N LYS A 221 6.18 20.86 10.26
CA LYS A 221 6.03 21.52 8.95
C LYS A 221 6.97 20.89 7.91
N THR A 222 8.26 20.80 8.24
CA THR A 222 9.29 20.23 7.35
C THR A 222 8.98 18.80 6.96
N LEU A 223 8.48 17.97 7.91
CA LEU A 223 8.04 16.61 7.59
C LEU A 223 6.89 16.60 6.59
N ILE A 224 5.85 17.43 6.80
CA ILE A 224 4.69 17.46 5.91
C ILE A 224 5.10 17.86 4.49
N GLU A 225 5.90 18.91 4.35
CA GLU A 225 6.43 19.33 3.04
C GLU A 225 7.25 18.22 2.39
N TRP A 226 8.12 17.57 3.16
CA TRP A 226 8.93 16.44 2.69
C TRP A 226 8.06 15.26 2.23
N MET A 227 7.00 14.92 2.96
CA MET A 227 6.03 13.91 2.55
C MET A 227 5.37 14.25 1.21
N THR A 228 5.04 15.52 0.98
CA THR A 228 4.45 15.99 -0.30
C THR A 228 5.41 15.97 -1.48
N ASP A 229 6.71 15.83 -1.22
CA ASP A 229 7.78 15.67 -2.19
C ASP A 229 8.12 14.18 -2.43
N ASN A 230 7.09 13.37 -2.71
CA ASN A 230 7.21 11.95 -3.08
C ASN A 230 7.79 11.00 -2.00
N HIS A 231 7.81 11.42 -0.73
CA HIS A 231 8.18 10.54 0.39
C HIS A 231 6.96 9.85 1.04
N PHE A 232 5.75 10.23 0.63
CA PHE A 232 4.51 9.61 1.09
C PHE A 232 3.47 9.50 -0.03
N THR A 233 2.93 8.30 -0.22
CA THR A 233 1.78 8.05 -1.08
C THR A 233 0.50 8.34 -0.31
N PHE A 234 -0.09 9.51 -0.54
CA PHE A 234 -1.35 9.91 0.08
C PHE A 234 -2.53 9.12 -0.51
N LEU A 235 -3.33 8.48 0.36
CA LEU A 235 -4.48 7.66 -0.05
C LEU A 235 -5.80 8.21 0.47
N GLY A 236 -5.81 8.91 1.59
CA GLY A 236 -7.02 9.55 2.10
C GLY A 236 -6.74 10.63 3.14
N TYR A 237 -7.72 11.52 3.30
CA TYR A 237 -7.71 12.58 4.30
C TYR A 237 -9.09 12.76 4.92
N ARG A 238 -9.18 13.05 6.22
CA ARG A 238 -10.42 13.49 6.88
C ARG A 238 -10.12 14.24 8.17
N GLU A 239 -10.96 15.22 8.48
CA GLU A 239 -10.95 15.94 9.74
C GLU A 239 -11.92 15.35 10.76
N TYR A 240 -11.57 15.54 12.02
CA TYR A 240 -12.31 15.07 13.16
C TYR A 240 -12.38 16.12 14.26
N ARG A 241 -13.51 16.18 14.94
CA ARG A 241 -13.72 17.02 16.13
C ARG A 241 -13.67 16.15 17.38
N LEU A 242 -12.88 16.56 18.37
CA LEU A 242 -12.83 15.91 19.68
C LEU A 242 -13.92 16.49 20.58
N ARG A 243 -14.93 15.68 20.93
CA ARG A 243 -15.91 16.00 21.96
C ARG A 243 -15.51 15.36 23.27
N ARG A 244 -15.24 16.19 24.28
CA ARG A 244 -14.87 15.73 25.61
C ARG A 244 -16.11 15.40 26.42
N GLY A 245 -16.16 14.22 27.01
CA GLY A 245 -17.19 13.82 27.95
C GLY A 245 -16.62 13.51 29.34
N ARG A 246 -17.51 13.14 30.28
CA ARG A 246 -17.13 12.87 31.67
C ARG A 246 -16.28 11.60 31.79
N THR A 247 -16.77 10.50 31.22
CA THR A 247 -16.16 9.16 31.29
C THR A 247 -15.55 8.72 29.96
N GLU A 248 -16.07 9.22 28.85
CA GLU A 248 -15.60 8.92 27.49
C GLU A 248 -15.48 10.21 26.69
N ASP A 249 -14.53 10.25 25.77
CA ASP A 249 -14.46 11.28 24.72
C ASP A 249 -14.90 10.66 23.39
N VAL A 250 -15.34 11.48 22.46
CA VAL A 250 -15.77 11.04 21.13
C VAL A 250 -15.00 11.80 20.08
N LEU A 251 -14.34 11.08 19.18
CA LEU A 251 -13.74 11.64 17.99
C LEU A 251 -14.75 11.56 16.85
N GLU A 252 -15.41 12.68 16.57
CA GLU A 252 -16.46 12.79 15.58
C GLU A 252 -15.88 13.10 14.19
N PRO A 253 -16.14 12.28 13.17
CA PRO A 253 -15.72 12.58 11.81
C PRO A 253 -16.47 13.79 11.26
N LEU A 254 -15.80 14.58 10.43
CA LEU A 254 -16.39 15.62 9.58
C LEU A 254 -16.50 15.09 8.15
N PRO A 255 -17.61 14.44 7.75
CA PRO A 255 -17.68 13.65 6.52
C PRO A 255 -17.43 14.46 5.24
N GLU A 256 -17.77 15.75 5.24
CA GLU A 256 -17.59 16.71 4.15
C GLU A 256 -16.12 16.98 3.82
N THR A 257 -15.22 16.76 4.77
CA THR A 257 -13.77 16.93 4.59
C THR A 257 -13.09 15.68 4.01
N GLY A 258 -13.82 14.57 3.88
CA GLY A 258 -13.29 13.28 3.49
C GLY A 258 -12.83 13.25 2.01
N LEU A 259 -11.55 12.97 1.80
CA LEU A 259 -10.92 12.80 0.48
C LEU A 259 -10.33 11.39 0.33
N GLY A 260 -10.19 10.93 -0.92
CA GLY A 260 -9.63 9.63 -1.26
C GLY A 260 -10.41 8.49 -0.64
N ILE A 261 -9.71 7.51 -0.06
CA ILE A 261 -10.34 6.35 0.60
C ILE A 261 -11.18 6.71 1.84
N LEU A 262 -11.02 7.93 2.38
CA LEU A 262 -11.77 8.41 3.54
C LEU A 262 -13.05 9.19 3.19
N ARG A 263 -13.36 9.34 1.89
CA ARG A 263 -14.60 9.97 1.41
C ARG A 263 -15.83 9.23 1.95
N ALA A 264 -16.84 9.99 2.37
CA ALA A 264 -18.12 9.40 2.79
C ALA A 264 -18.78 8.68 1.60
N ARG A 265 -19.03 7.37 1.75
CA ARG A 265 -19.75 6.59 0.75
C ARG A 265 -21.24 6.86 0.87
N ARG A 266 -21.94 6.99 -0.26
CA ARG A 266 -23.41 7.16 -0.27
C ARG A 266 -24.07 6.01 0.50
N GLY A 267 -24.88 6.34 1.51
CA GLY A 267 -25.56 5.36 2.36
C GLY A 267 -24.73 4.81 3.53
N ALA A 268 -23.43 5.11 3.62
CA ALA A 268 -22.60 4.69 4.75
C ALA A 268 -22.41 5.85 5.74
N ARG A 269 -22.75 5.62 7.02
CA ARG A 269 -22.41 6.56 8.10
C ARG A 269 -20.98 6.29 8.55
N VAL A 270 -20.15 7.32 8.54
CA VAL A 270 -18.84 7.25 9.21
C VAL A 270 -19.09 7.28 10.71
N GLN A 271 -18.76 6.19 11.40
CA GLN A 271 -19.03 6.08 12.82
C GLN A 271 -18.06 6.92 13.65
N PRO A 272 -18.53 7.66 14.66
CA PRO A 272 -17.67 8.27 15.67
C PRO A 272 -16.84 7.20 16.39
N THR A 273 -15.64 7.59 16.84
CA THR A 273 -14.79 6.70 17.66
C THR A 273 -14.89 7.11 19.12
N ALA A 274 -15.37 6.22 19.97
CA ALA A 274 -15.33 6.41 21.42
C ALA A 274 -13.90 6.19 21.95
N LEU A 275 -13.46 7.07 22.83
CA LEU A 275 -12.12 7.10 23.41
C LEU A 275 -12.23 6.99 24.94
N THR A 276 -11.59 5.95 25.50
CA THR A 276 -11.54 5.67 26.94
C THR A 276 -10.11 5.33 27.38
N GLY A 277 -9.83 5.43 28.68
CA GLY A 277 -8.51 5.12 29.25
C GLY A 277 -7.35 5.85 28.54
N ALA A 278 -6.31 5.10 28.18
CA ALA A 278 -5.11 5.63 27.52
C ALA A 278 -5.40 6.33 26.18
N LEU A 279 -6.39 5.88 25.40
CA LEU A 279 -6.79 6.54 24.14
C LEU A 279 -7.30 7.96 24.38
N ARG A 280 -8.07 8.13 25.46
CA ARG A 280 -8.61 9.43 25.87
C ARG A 280 -7.52 10.36 26.38
N GLU A 281 -6.55 9.82 27.14
CA GLU A 281 -5.39 10.57 27.62
C GLU A 281 -4.54 11.05 26.44
N HIS A 282 -4.17 10.16 25.53
CA HIS A 282 -3.35 10.50 24.36
C HIS A 282 -4.06 11.49 23.42
N ALA A 283 -5.38 11.38 23.23
CA ALA A 283 -6.15 12.34 22.44
C ALA A 283 -6.18 13.76 23.04
N ARG A 284 -5.93 13.90 24.36
CA ARG A 284 -5.90 15.19 25.06
C ARG A 284 -4.50 15.77 25.20
N GLU A 285 -3.47 14.95 25.03
CA GLU A 285 -2.06 15.32 25.13
C GLU A 285 -1.70 16.42 24.14
N VAL A 286 -0.94 17.41 24.59
CA VAL A 286 -0.56 18.58 23.79
C VAL A 286 0.70 18.24 22.98
N GLU A 287 0.50 17.50 21.91
CA GLU A 287 1.50 17.15 20.90
C GLU A 287 0.93 17.49 19.52
N LEU A 288 1.73 18.03 18.61
CA LEU A 288 1.21 18.46 17.31
C LEU A 288 0.96 17.29 16.34
N LEU A 289 1.80 16.25 16.40
CA LEU A 289 1.83 15.18 15.41
C LEU A 289 1.89 13.79 16.06
N THR A 290 1.09 12.87 15.53
CA THR A 290 1.17 11.43 15.81
C THR A 290 1.42 10.66 14.51
N VAL A 291 2.47 9.83 14.49
CA VAL A 291 2.78 8.90 13.39
C VAL A 291 2.71 7.46 13.90
N THR A 292 1.84 6.65 13.29
CA THR A 292 1.67 5.23 13.66
C THR A 292 1.10 4.43 12.48
N LYS A 293 0.80 3.14 12.68
CA LYS A 293 0.04 2.30 11.74
C LYS A 293 -1.45 2.39 12.03
N ALA A 294 -2.29 2.38 11.00
CA ALA A 294 -3.73 2.23 11.14
C ALA A 294 -4.10 0.75 11.38
N ASN A 295 -5.36 0.51 11.77
CA ASN A 295 -5.88 -0.87 11.89
C ASN A 295 -6.27 -1.49 10.54
N SER A 296 -6.36 -0.66 9.49
CA SER A 296 -6.74 -1.06 8.15
C SER A 296 -5.51 -1.32 7.29
N ILE A 297 -5.52 -2.45 6.60
CA ILE A 297 -4.58 -2.79 5.53
C ILE A 297 -4.94 -1.95 4.30
N SER A 298 -3.93 -1.44 3.60
CA SER A 298 -4.14 -0.71 2.35
C SER A 298 -4.72 -1.63 1.28
N THR A 299 -5.72 -1.13 0.56
CA THR A 299 -6.22 -1.72 -0.70
C THR A 299 -5.48 -1.17 -1.91
N VAL A 300 -4.64 -0.15 -1.72
CA VAL A 300 -3.90 0.54 -2.79
C VAL A 300 -2.40 0.26 -2.66
N HIS A 301 -1.75 -0.07 -3.78
CA HIS A 301 -0.30 -0.20 -3.96
C HIS A 301 0.39 -1.42 -3.30
N ARG A 302 0.26 -1.61 -1.98
CA ARG A 302 0.80 -2.80 -1.28
C ARG A 302 -0.05 -3.19 -0.07
N ALA A 303 -0.14 -4.49 0.22
CA ALA A 303 -0.94 -5.05 1.32
C ALA A 303 -0.22 -4.90 2.67
N THR A 304 -0.05 -3.67 3.14
CA THR A 304 0.52 -3.35 4.45
C THR A 304 -0.46 -2.51 5.25
N TYR A 305 -0.31 -2.47 6.58
CA TYR A 305 -1.03 -1.50 7.40
C TYR A 305 -0.75 -0.08 6.91
N LEU A 306 -1.82 0.70 6.76
CA LEU A 306 -1.71 2.09 6.35
C LEU A 306 -0.91 2.89 7.37
N ASP A 307 -0.08 3.80 6.91
CA ASP A 307 0.53 4.81 7.75
C ASP A 307 -0.53 5.86 8.12
N TYR A 308 -0.60 6.14 9.40
CA TYR A 308 -1.50 7.09 10.02
C TYR A 308 -0.71 8.31 10.46
N ILE A 309 -1.10 9.47 9.92
CA ILE A 309 -0.49 10.75 10.24
C ILE A 309 -1.59 11.65 10.80
N GLY A 310 -1.60 11.82 12.11
CA GLY A 310 -2.60 12.62 12.83
C GLY A 310 -2.00 13.95 13.27
N LEU A 311 -2.59 15.05 12.80
CA LEU A 311 -2.23 16.40 13.23
C LEU A 311 -3.30 16.94 14.17
N LYS A 312 -2.95 17.19 15.43
CA LYS A 312 -3.92 17.70 16.40
C LYS A 312 -4.25 19.16 16.11
N THR A 313 -5.51 19.51 16.25
CA THR A 313 -5.97 20.92 16.20
C THR A 313 -6.24 21.42 17.61
N PHE A 314 -6.06 22.72 17.83
CA PHE A 314 -6.18 23.33 19.15
C PHE A 314 -7.24 24.44 19.15
N ASP A 315 -7.96 24.57 20.26
CA ASP A 315 -8.86 25.69 20.50
C ASP A 315 -8.08 26.96 20.92
N LYS A 316 -8.79 28.09 21.07
CA LYS A 316 -8.21 29.37 21.50
C LYS A 316 -7.52 29.33 22.89
N SER A 317 -7.76 28.28 23.67
CA SER A 317 -7.12 28.07 24.98
C SER A 317 -5.94 27.09 24.91
N GLY A 318 -5.52 26.68 23.71
CA GLY A 318 -4.41 25.74 23.52
C GLY A 318 -4.76 24.28 23.84
N ARG A 319 -6.04 23.94 23.99
CA ARG A 319 -6.48 22.56 24.27
C ARG A 319 -6.80 21.85 22.96
N VAL A 320 -6.47 20.56 22.87
CA VAL A 320 -6.82 19.74 21.71
C VAL A 320 -8.33 19.77 21.45
N SER A 321 -8.72 20.21 20.25
CA SER A 321 -10.09 20.34 19.75
C SER A 321 -10.46 19.31 18.69
N GLY A 322 -9.49 18.61 18.12
CA GLY A 322 -9.72 17.68 17.03
C GLY A 322 -8.43 17.17 16.39
N GLU A 323 -8.58 16.58 15.20
CA GLU A 323 -7.49 15.97 14.45
C GLU A 323 -7.72 16.11 12.94
N ARG A 324 -6.65 16.39 12.20
CA ARG A 324 -6.58 16.28 10.74
C ARG A 324 -5.77 15.04 10.40
N ARG A 325 -6.42 14.06 9.79
CA ARG A 325 -5.87 12.72 9.60
C ARG A 325 -5.54 12.46 8.14
N PHE A 326 -4.31 12.07 7.86
CA PHE A 326 -3.92 11.47 6.60
C PHE A 326 -3.73 9.96 6.76
N LEU A 327 -4.15 9.22 5.74
CA LEU A 327 -3.84 7.81 5.55
C LEU A 327 -3.05 7.65 4.26
N GLY A 328 -2.04 6.81 4.29
CA GLY A 328 -1.22 6.54 3.13
C GLY A 328 -0.14 5.53 3.39
N LEU A 329 0.95 5.61 2.62
CA LEU A 329 2.09 4.72 2.73
C LEU A 329 3.38 5.52 2.55
N PHE A 330 4.35 5.37 3.45
CA PHE A 330 5.71 5.84 3.17
C PHE A 330 6.27 5.13 1.94
N THR A 331 6.95 5.88 1.08
CA THR A 331 7.52 5.32 -0.15
C THR A 331 8.80 4.54 0.12
N SER A 332 9.25 3.74 -0.85
CA SER A 332 10.49 2.95 -0.71
C SER A 332 11.73 3.79 -0.41
N SER A 333 11.76 5.06 -0.83
CA SER A 333 12.86 5.99 -0.57
C SER A 333 13.08 6.25 0.92
N VAL A 334 12.01 6.25 1.72
CA VAL A 334 12.07 6.43 3.19
C VAL A 334 12.85 5.30 3.86
N TYR A 335 12.66 4.07 3.38
CA TYR A 335 13.30 2.88 3.97
C TYR A 335 14.77 2.73 3.56
N ASN A 336 15.17 3.35 2.44
CA ASN A 336 16.51 3.25 1.88
C ASN A 336 17.41 4.47 2.15
N ARG A 337 16.89 5.53 2.78
CA ARG A 337 17.63 6.73 3.19
C ARG A 337 18.12 6.59 4.63
N SER A 338 19.18 7.33 4.99
CA SER A 338 19.55 7.49 6.39
C SER A 338 18.44 8.21 7.17
N PRO A 339 18.02 7.69 8.34
CA PRO A 339 17.01 8.34 9.15
C PRO A 339 17.50 9.67 9.74
N ARG A 340 18.80 9.97 9.65
CA ARG A 340 19.40 11.27 9.98
C ARG A 340 19.05 12.36 8.96
N GLU A 341 18.54 11.99 7.80
CA GLU A 341 18.09 12.93 6.76
C GLU A 341 16.56 13.09 6.75
N ILE A 342 15.85 12.32 7.57
CA ILE A 342 14.39 12.33 7.62
C ILE A 342 13.94 13.34 8.69
N PRO A 343 13.08 14.32 8.35
CA PRO A 343 12.53 15.26 9.33
C PRO A 343 11.89 14.53 10.52
N LEU A 344 11.96 15.14 11.70
CA LEU A 344 11.69 14.59 13.04
C LEU A 344 12.67 13.51 13.49
N LEU A 345 12.98 12.53 12.63
CA LEU A 345 13.89 11.46 12.98
C LEU A 345 15.32 11.96 13.19
N ARG A 346 15.78 12.91 12.38
CA ARG A 346 17.12 13.50 12.51
C ARG A 346 17.42 14.02 13.92
N HIS A 347 16.53 14.84 14.47
CA HIS A 347 16.67 15.38 15.82
C HIS A 347 16.42 14.33 16.90
N LYS A 348 15.49 13.40 16.66
CA LYS A 348 15.27 12.27 17.59
C LYS A 348 16.54 11.43 17.71
N ILE A 349 17.22 11.16 16.59
CA ILE A 349 18.47 10.40 16.53
C ILE A 349 19.61 11.17 17.19
N GLU A 350 19.78 12.46 16.89
CA GLU A 350 20.78 13.32 17.53
C GLU A 350 20.65 13.25 19.06
N ARG A 351 19.44 13.43 19.60
CA ARG A 351 19.18 13.34 21.04
C ARG A 351 19.53 11.97 21.64
N VAL A 352 19.30 10.88 20.90
CA VAL A 352 19.68 9.53 21.34
C VAL A 352 21.19 9.37 21.34
N VAL A 353 21.88 9.83 20.29
CA VAL A 353 23.35 9.76 20.18
C VAL A 353 24.02 10.61 21.27
N ASP A 354 23.58 11.85 21.45
CA ASP A 354 24.11 12.78 22.46
C ASP A 354 23.96 12.23 23.88
N HIS A 355 22.88 11.49 24.16
CA HIS A 355 22.67 10.86 25.46
C HIS A 355 23.78 9.86 25.84
N PHE A 356 24.39 9.17 24.87
CA PHE A 356 25.48 8.23 25.17
C PHE A 356 26.80 8.94 25.47
N GLY A 357 26.99 10.19 25.03
CA GLY A 357 28.18 10.99 25.33
C GLY A 357 29.51 10.34 24.90
N LEU A 358 29.48 9.54 23.84
CA LEU A 358 30.63 8.77 23.35
C LEU A 358 31.47 9.62 22.37
N ASP A 359 32.78 9.39 22.36
CA ASP A 359 33.66 9.94 21.32
C ASP A 359 33.17 9.46 19.94
N PRO A 360 32.86 10.35 18.97
CA PRO A 360 32.41 9.97 17.63
C PRO A 360 33.35 9.01 16.89
N ALA A 361 34.64 9.00 17.20
CA ALA A 361 35.62 8.09 16.61
C ALA A 361 35.61 6.69 17.24
N SER A 362 35.03 6.54 18.43
CA SER A 362 35.01 5.28 19.19
C SER A 362 34.20 4.18 18.51
N HIS A 363 34.55 2.93 18.83
CA HIS A 363 33.82 1.76 18.37
C HIS A 363 32.34 1.79 18.82
N ASP A 364 32.10 2.19 20.06
CA ASP A 364 30.74 2.20 20.64
C ASP A 364 29.85 3.27 20.00
N ALA A 365 30.41 4.43 19.67
CA ALA A 365 29.67 5.46 18.92
C ALA A 365 29.25 4.94 17.54
N LYS A 366 30.15 4.24 16.83
CA LYS A 366 29.84 3.60 15.54
C LYS A 366 28.76 2.53 15.68
N ALA A 367 28.80 1.73 16.76
CA ALA A 367 27.78 0.73 17.04
C ALA A 367 26.41 1.36 17.31
N VAL A 368 26.33 2.41 18.13
CA VAL A 368 25.09 3.17 18.39
C VAL A 368 24.49 3.71 17.09
N VAL A 369 25.31 4.35 16.26
CA VAL A 369 24.87 4.89 14.96
C VAL A 369 24.40 3.77 14.05
N HIS A 370 25.15 2.66 13.96
CA HIS A 370 24.77 1.51 13.14
C HIS A 370 23.42 0.89 13.56
N VAL A 371 23.15 0.78 14.86
CA VAL A 371 21.86 0.29 15.36
C VAL A 371 20.73 1.20 14.92
N LEU A 372 20.87 2.53 15.07
CA LEU A 372 19.86 3.50 14.64
C LEU A 372 19.67 3.51 13.12
N GLU A 373 20.76 3.39 12.36
CA GLU A 373 20.78 3.39 10.90
C GLU A 373 20.09 2.15 10.31
N THR A 374 20.16 1.02 11.00
CA THR A 374 19.54 -0.25 10.57
C THR A 374 18.21 -0.53 11.26
N TYR A 375 17.77 0.31 12.22
CA TYR A 375 16.49 0.13 12.89
C TYR A 375 15.32 0.39 11.92
N PRO A 376 14.18 -0.32 12.05
CA PRO A 376 13.03 -0.07 11.18
C PRO A 376 12.54 1.37 11.31
N ARG A 377 12.34 2.05 10.18
CA ARG A 377 11.95 3.47 10.16
C ARG A 377 10.61 3.69 10.87
N ASP A 378 9.67 2.78 10.66
CA ASP A 378 8.36 2.81 11.33
C ASP A 378 8.48 2.78 12.86
N GLU A 379 9.47 2.05 13.39
CA GLU A 379 9.73 2.01 14.83
C GLU A 379 10.47 3.26 15.32
N LEU A 380 11.35 3.86 14.50
CA LEU A 380 11.97 5.15 14.82
C LEU A 380 10.93 6.27 14.90
N PHE A 381 9.92 6.27 14.02
CA PHE A 381 8.82 7.24 14.08
C PHE A 381 8.00 7.08 15.36
N GLN A 382 7.64 5.84 15.70
CA GLN A 382 6.72 5.56 16.80
C GLN A 382 7.34 5.55 18.19
N ALA A 383 8.62 5.19 18.33
CA ALA A 383 9.29 5.14 19.62
C ALA A 383 9.67 6.55 20.10
N ASN A 384 9.55 6.80 21.41
CA ASN A 384 10.08 8.01 22.02
C ASN A 384 11.60 7.89 22.28
N VAL A 385 12.25 9.01 22.60
CA VAL A 385 13.71 9.06 22.81
C VAL A 385 14.18 8.12 23.93
N GLY A 386 13.46 8.04 25.05
CA GLY A 386 13.81 7.17 26.17
C GLY A 386 13.71 5.68 25.82
N GLU A 387 12.70 5.31 25.06
CA GLU A 387 12.56 3.95 24.51
C GLU A 387 13.71 3.60 23.59
N LEU A 388 14.08 4.50 22.67
CA LEU A 388 15.19 4.30 21.75
C LEU A 388 16.53 4.17 22.49
N ILE A 389 16.79 5.00 23.50
CA ILE A 389 18.00 4.88 24.34
C ILE A 389 18.09 3.48 24.97
N ARG A 390 16.98 3.00 25.56
CA ARG A 390 16.91 1.68 26.20
C ARG A 390 17.13 0.55 25.19
N ILE A 391 16.53 0.66 24.00
CA ILE A 391 16.66 -0.32 22.93
C ILE A 391 18.10 -0.34 22.41
N VAL A 392 18.63 0.81 22.00
CA VAL A 392 19.98 0.93 21.44
C VAL A 392 21.03 0.42 22.41
N ARG A 393 20.98 0.85 23.68
CA ARG A 393 21.88 0.34 24.73
C ARG A 393 21.79 -1.18 24.84
N GLY A 394 20.56 -1.71 24.83
CA GLY A 394 20.33 -3.14 24.90
C GLY A 394 20.91 -3.89 23.71
N VAL A 395 20.79 -3.36 22.49
CA VAL A 395 21.29 -3.98 21.26
C VAL A 395 22.81 -3.93 21.17
N VAL A 396 23.43 -2.79 21.48
CA VAL A 396 24.90 -2.66 21.51
C VAL A 396 25.52 -3.68 22.47
N ASN A 397 24.93 -3.86 23.66
CA ASN A 397 25.38 -4.86 24.63
C ASN A 397 25.27 -6.31 24.13
N LEU A 398 24.45 -6.59 23.10
CA LEU A 398 24.34 -7.93 22.51
C LEU A 398 25.46 -8.24 21.51
N TYR A 399 26.11 -7.23 20.93
CA TYR A 399 27.26 -7.45 20.05
C TYR A 399 28.44 -8.05 20.81
N GLU A 400 28.62 -7.68 22.08
CA GLU A 400 29.62 -8.30 22.96
C GLU A 400 29.17 -9.66 23.52
N ARG A 401 27.85 -9.82 23.75
CA ARG A 401 27.28 -11.00 24.42
C ARG A 401 26.04 -11.49 23.68
N GLN A 402 26.24 -12.46 22.79
CA GLN A 402 25.18 -13.10 22.02
C GLN A 402 24.18 -13.81 22.96
N ARG A 403 23.08 -13.13 23.25
CA ARG A 403 21.97 -13.63 24.07
C ARG A 403 20.65 -13.30 23.39
N VAL A 404 19.62 -14.08 23.71
CA VAL A 404 18.27 -13.74 23.29
C VAL A 404 17.78 -12.54 24.08
N ARG A 405 17.23 -11.53 23.39
CA ARG A 405 16.64 -10.36 24.03
C ARG A 405 15.43 -9.86 23.26
N VAL A 406 14.41 -9.46 24.00
CA VAL A 406 13.16 -8.92 23.47
C VAL A 406 13.03 -7.47 23.91
N PHE A 407 12.71 -6.58 22.97
CA PHE A 407 12.31 -5.20 23.24
C PHE A 407 10.85 -5.04 22.82
N LEU A 408 9.98 -4.79 23.80
CA LEU A 408 8.55 -4.57 23.59
C LEU A 408 8.22 -3.08 23.65
N ARG A 409 7.41 -2.64 22.70
CA ARG A 409 6.79 -1.31 22.66
C ARG A 409 5.30 -1.47 22.42
N ARG A 410 4.48 -0.68 23.12
CA ARG A 410 3.04 -0.60 22.89
C ARG A 410 2.76 0.53 21.90
N ASP A 411 1.84 0.32 20.96
CA ASP A 411 1.34 1.38 20.09
C ASP A 411 0.72 2.54 20.91
N ALA A 412 0.82 3.77 20.40
CA ALA A 412 0.30 4.97 21.08
C ALA A 412 -1.20 4.89 21.35
N PHE A 413 -1.94 4.22 20.46
CA PHE A 413 -3.37 3.98 20.62
C PHE A 413 -3.68 2.61 21.26
N GLY A 414 -2.67 1.87 21.72
CA GLY A 414 -2.83 0.60 22.41
C GLY A 414 -3.42 -0.53 21.55
N ARG A 415 -3.33 -0.43 20.22
CA ARG A 415 -3.96 -1.36 19.26
C ARG A 415 -3.11 -2.59 18.93
N PHE A 416 -1.80 -2.49 19.17
CA PHE A 416 -0.85 -3.59 18.95
C PHE A 416 0.40 -3.37 19.81
N TYR A 417 1.20 -4.43 19.94
CA TYR A 417 2.57 -4.41 20.42
C TYR A 417 3.54 -4.63 19.27
N SER A 418 4.67 -3.94 19.31
CA SER A 418 5.84 -4.20 18.48
C SER A 418 6.89 -4.89 19.34
N ALA A 419 7.33 -6.08 18.92
CA ALA A 419 8.41 -6.82 19.56
C ALA A 419 9.62 -6.90 18.64
N MET A 420 10.75 -6.36 19.09
CA MET A 420 12.04 -6.55 18.43
C MET A 420 12.84 -7.61 19.17
N ILE A 421 12.99 -8.78 18.56
CA ILE A 421 13.65 -9.95 19.16
C ILE A 421 15.00 -10.18 18.48
N TYR A 422 16.05 -10.22 19.27
CA TYR A 422 17.40 -10.56 18.82
C TYR A 422 17.75 -11.96 19.28
N VAL A 423 18.25 -12.79 18.36
CA VAL A 423 18.60 -14.20 18.60
C VAL A 423 19.98 -14.48 17.98
N PRO A 424 20.87 -15.25 18.62
CA PRO A 424 22.10 -15.73 17.97
C PRO A 424 21.80 -16.41 16.63
N ARG A 425 22.47 -15.97 15.57
CA ARG A 425 22.17 -16.37 14.17
C ARG A 425 22.32 -17.87 13.95
N ASP A 426 23.31 -18.48 14.60
CA ASP A 426 23.59 -19.92 14.59
C ASP A 426 22.45 -20.77 15.20
N ARG A 427 21.61 -20.16 16.05
CA ARG A 427 20.46 -20.80 16.70
C ARG A 427 19.12 -20.45 16.04
N TYR A 428 19.12 -19.59 15.03
CA TYR A 428 17.89 -19.15 14.38
C TYR A 428 17.48 -20.14 13.28
N ASN A 429 16.21 -20.58 13.33
CA ASN A 429 15.55 -21.33 12.26
C ASN A 429 14.03 -21.11 12.33
N THR A 430 13.29 -21.65 11.35
CA THR A 430 11.82 -21.53 11.28
C THR A 430 11.12 -22.02 12.54
N GLN A 431 11.53 -23.15 13.11
CA GLN A 431 10.92 -23.68 14.34
C GLN A 431 11.14 -22.76 15.54
N VAL A 432 12.31 -22.11 15.63
CA VAL A 432 12.60 -21.11 16.67
C VAL A 432 11.72 -19.88 16.49
N ARG A 433 11.47 -19.43 15.25
CA ARG A 433 10.52 -18.35 14.97
C ARG A 433 9.11 -18.69 15.45
N GLU A 434 8.58 -19.85 15.07
CA GLU A 434 7.24 -20.30 15.46
C GLU A 434 7.09 -20.44 16.99
N LYS A 435 8.14 -20.93 17.67
CA LYS A 435 8.17 -20.97 19.15
C LYS A 435 8.15 -19.56 19.76
N MET A 436 8.91 -18.61 19.21
CA MET A 436 8.89 -17.23 19.68
C MET A 436 7.51 -16.59 19.47
N GLU A 437 6.89 -16.79 18.31
CA GLU A 437 5.53 -16.33 18.02
C GLU A 437 4.53 -16.90 19.03
N THR A 438 4.62 -18.20 19.34
CA THR A 438 3.76 -18.87 20.32
C THR A 438 3.91 -18.28 21.73
N VAL A 439 5.15 -18.07 22.18
CA VAL A 439 5.45 -17.50 23.51
C VAL A 439 4.92 -16.07 23.61
N VAL A 440 5.18 -15.24 22.61
CA VAL A 440 4.75 -13.83 22.60
C VAL A 440 3.22 -13.75 22.50
N SER A 441 2.60 -14.59 21.67
CA SER A 441 1.14 -14.65 21.51
C SER A 441 0.45 -15.02 22.81
N THR A 442 0.94 -16.05 23.49
CA THR A 442 0.41 -16.48 24.79
C THR A 442 0.58 -15.39 25.85
N ALA A 443 1.75 -14.76 25.92
CA ALA A 443 2.05 -13.75 26.93
C ALA A 443 1.21 -12.47 26.77
N LEU A 444 0.82 -12.12 25.54
CA LEU A 444 0.08 -10.91 25.21
C LEU A 444 -1.41 -11.15 24.90
N ASN A 445 -1.89 -12.41 24.99
CA ASN A 445 -3.23 -12.83 24.55
C ASN A 445 -3.53 -12.37 23.11
N ALA A 446 -2.57 -12.60 22.21
CA ALA A 446 -2.64 -12.11 20.85
C ALA A 446 -3.72 -12.83 20.04
N THR A 447 -4.45 -12.04 19.25
CA THR A 447 -5.41 -12.48 18.23
C THR A 447 -4.76 -12.69 16.88
N ALA A 448 -3.67 -11.97 16.60
CA ALA A 448 -2.89 -12.10 15.38
C ALA A 448 -1.43 -11.70 15.62
N VAL A 449 -0.51 -12.38 14.95
CA VAL A 449 0.92 -12.05 14.92
C VAL A 449 1.41 -12.06 13.48
N GLU A 450 2.12 -11.00 13.11
CA GLU A 450 2.88 -10.93 11.86
C GLU A 450 4.36 -10.80 12.23
N SER A 451 5.24 -11.57 11.57
CA SER A 451 6.66 -11.55 11.83
C SER A 451 7.48 -11.32 10.56
N GLN A 452 8.54 -10.53 10.70
CA GLN A 452 9.52 -10.26 9.66
C GLN A 452 10.91 -10.52 10.21
N VAL A 453 11.76 -11.14 9.40
CA VAL A 453 13.08 -11.59 9.82
C VAL A 453 14.12 -10.88 8.98
N GLN A 454 15.12 -10.31 9.65
CA GLN A 454 16.29 -9.77 9.01
C GLN A 454 17.52 -10.56 9.44
N LEU A 455 18.12 -11.22 8.46
CA LEU A 455 19.43 -11.85 8.57
C LEU A 455 20.44 -10.93 7.87
N SER A 456 21.44 -10.47 8.60
CA SER A 456 22.53 -9.65 8.06
C SER A 456 23.88 -10.32 8.33
N GLU A 457 24.99 -9.64 8.01
CA GLU A 457 26.33 -10.07 8.39
C GLU A 457 26.55 -10.11 9.91
N SER A 458 25.65 -9.49 10.68
CA SER A 458 25.62 -9.57 12.15
C SER A 458 25.54 -11.03 12.63
N ALA A 459 26.16 -11.28 13.79
CA ALA A 459 26.03 -12.56 14.49
C ALA A 459 24.64 -12.77 15.13
N LEU A 460 23.75 -11.79 15.04
CA LEU A 460 22.38 -11.85 15.54
C LEU A 460 21.39 -11.82 14.37
N ALA A 461 20.42 -12.74 14.41
CA ALA A 461 19.17 -12.61 13.67
C ALA A 461 18.24 -11.64 14.41
N ARG A 462 17.57 -10.75 13.66
CA ARG A 462 16.56 -9.84 14.19
C ARG A 462 15.18 -10.26 13.69
N VAL A 463 14.26 -10.51 14.60
CA VAL A 463 12.86 -10.83 14.31
C VAL A 463 12.00 -9.69 14.82
N HIS A 464 11.32 -9.00 13.92
CA HIS A 464 10.35 -7.97 14.25
C HIS A 464 8.95 -8.59 14.19
N MET A 465 8.21 -8.52 15.28
CA MET A 465 6.83 -9.00 15.36
C MET A 465 5.87 -7.85 15.65
N ILE A 466 4.74 -7.82 14.94
CA ILE A 466 3.59 -6.97 15.24
C ILE A 466 2.49 -7.88 15.80
N ILE A 467 2.04 -7.59 17.01
CA ILE A 467 1.16 -8.46 17.81
C ILE A 467 -0.11 -7.71 18.19
N ARG A 468 -1.29 -8.25 17.88
CA ARG A 468 -2.60 -7.62 18.15
C ARG A 468 -3.36 -8.23 19.29
#